data_AF-A0A6P3QR43-F1
#
_entry.id   AF-A0A6P3QR43-F1
#
_cell.length_a   1.000
_cell.length_b   1.000
_cell.length_c   1.000
_cell.angle_alpha   90.00
_cell.angle_beta   90.00
_cell.angle_gamma   90.00
#
_symmetry.space_group_name_H-M   'P 1'
#
loop_
_entity.id
_entity.type
_entity.pdbx_description
1 polymer ?
#
loop_
_entity_poly.entity_id
_entity_poly.type
_entity_poly.pdbx_seq_one_letter_code
_entity_poly.pdbx_strand_id
1 'polypeptide(L)' 'MNSFVNDIFERIAGEASRLAHYNKRSTITSREIQTAVRLLLPGELAKHAVSEGTKAVTKYTSSK' A
#
# COMPACT_ATOMS: atom_id res chain seq x y z
N MET A 1 13.54 -14.87 -3.80
CA MET A 1 12.63 -13.99 -3.03
C MET A 1 12.44 -12.64 -3.71
N ASN A 2 13.49 -12.02 -4.28
CA ASN A 2 13.41 -10.73 -4.98
C ASN A 2 12.28 -10.66 -6.03
N SER A 3 12.12 -11.71 -6.85
CA SER A 3 11.06 -11.73 -7.87
C SER A 3 9.65 -11.65 -7.30
N PHE A 4 9.39 -12.28 -6.14
CA PHE A 4 8.09 -12.20 -5.46
C PHE A 4 7.82 -10.80 -4.91
N VAL A 5 8.84 -10.18 -4.31
CA VAL A 5 8.73 -8.80 -3.79
C VAL A 5 8.49 -7.82 -4.94
N ASN A 6 9.17 -7.97 -6.07
CA ASN A 6 8.99 -7.12 -7.25
C ASN A 6 7.58 -7.27 -7.86
N ASP A 7 7.08 -8.49 -8.04
CA ASP A 7 5.72 -8.74 -8.56
C ASP A 7 4.65 -8.10 -7.67
N ILE A 8 4.75 -8.25 -6.34
CA ILE A 8 3.80 -7.64 -5.41
C ILE A 8 3.93 -6.10 -5.40
N PHE A 9 5.15 -5.57 -5.48
CA PHE A 9 5.38 -4.13 -5.55
C PHE A 9 4.72 -3.51 -6.79
N GLU A 10 4.94 -4.09 -7.97
CA GLU A 10 4.35 -3.61 -9.22
C GLU A 10 2.82 -3.64 -9.18
N ARG A 11 2.23 -4.71 -8.62
CA ARG A 11 0.78 -4.81 -8.45
C ARG A 11 0.21 -3.73 -7.53
N ILE A 12 0.84 -3.51 -6.37
CA ILE A 12 0.40 -2.49 -5.41
C ILE A 12 0.54 -1.09 -6.02
N ALA A 13 1.68 -0.79 -6.65
CA ALA A 13 1.92 0.51 -7.27
C ALA A 13 0.92 0.79 -8.40
N GLY A 14 0.66 -0.20 -9.25
CA GLY A 14 -0.32 -0.10 -10.33
C GLY A 14 -1.74 0.14 -9.82
N GLU A 15 -2.16 -0.60 -8.78
CA GLU A 15 -3.49 -0.41 -8.18
C GLU A 15 -3.62 0.94 -7.46
N ALA A 16 -2.59 1.37 -6.72
CA ALA A 16 -2.58 2.66 -6.04
C ALA A 16 -2.63 3.84 -7.03
N SER A 17 -1.94 3.72 -8.17
CA SER A 17 -2.03 4.69 -9.27
C SER A 17 -3.45 4.77 -9.83
N ARG A 18 -4.09 3.63 -10.10
CA ARG A 18 -5.51 3.60 -10.55
C ARG A 18 -6.43 4.29 -9.53
N LEU A 19 -6.25 4.01 -8.24
CA LEU A 19 -7.04 4.62 -7.17
C LEU A 19 -6.86 6.14 -7.09
N ALA A 20 -5.63 6.64 -7.26
CA ALA A 20 -5.38 8.08 -7.32
C ALA A 20 -6.08 8.72 -8.53
N HIS A 21 -6.01 8.09 -9.70
CA HIS A 21 -6.69 8.55 -10.91
C HIS A 21 -8.22 8.55 -10.76
N TYR A 22 -8.81 7.50 -10.18
CA TYR A 22 -10.25 7.46 -9.91
C TYR A 22 -10.70 8.59 -8.99
N ASN A 23 -9.87 8.95 -8.00
CA ASN A 23 -10.14 10.07 -7.10
C ASN A 23 -9.71 11.44 -7.65
N LYS A 24 -9.31 11.51 -8.94
CA LYS A 24 -8.82 12.74 -9.61
C LYS A 24 -7.67 13.41 -8.86
N ARG A 25 -6.78 12.61 -8.26
CA ARG A 25 -5.58 13.08 -7.54
C ARG A 25 -4.33 12.75 -8.34
N SER A 26 -3.39 13.70 -8.38
CA SER A 26 -2.06 13.49 -8.97
C SER A 26 -1.06 12.89 -7.98
N THR A 27 -1.40 12.88 -6.68
CA THR A 27 -0.53 12.37 -5.61
C THR A 27 -1.08 11.07 -5.06
N ILE A 28 -0.25 10.02 -5.06
CA ILE A 28 -0.52 8.78 -4.34
C ILE A 28 -0.16 8.99 -2.87
N THR A 29 -1.11 8.80 -1.96
CA THR A 29 -0.91 8.91 -0.52
C THR A 29 -0.85 7.54 0.13
N SER A 30 -0.52 7.48 1.43
CA SER A 30 -0.59 6.24 2.22
C SER A 30 -1.98 5.59 2.18
N ARG A 31 -3.05 6.36 1.92
CA ARG A 31 -4.41 5.87 1.78
C ARG A 31 -4.57 5.00 0.53
N GLU A 32 -4.13 5.47 -0.64
CA GLU A 32 -4.21 4.69 -1.87
C GLU A 32 -3.39 3.40 -1.78
N ILE A 33 -2.21 3.45 -1.15
CA ILE A 33 -1.39 2.26 -0.87
C ILE A 33 -2.14 1.29 0.05
N GLN A 34 -2.74 1.77 1.14
CA GLN A 34 -3.49 0.94 2.08
C GLN A 34 -4.70 0.26 1.41
N THR A 35 -5.42 1.00 0.56
CA THR A 35 -6.56 0.45 -0.20
C THR A 35 -6.09 -0.57 -1.22
N ALA A 36 -5.02 -0.31 -1.98
CA ALA A 36 -4.43 -1.26 -2.92
C ALA A 36 -4.04 -2.58 -2.23
N VAL A 37 -3.41 -2.50 -1.06
CA VAL A 37 -3.05 -3.69 -0.25
C VAL A 37 -4.29 -4.50 0.13
N ARG A 38 -5.40 -3.86 0.52
CA ARG A 38 -6.66 -4.55 0.86
C ARG A 38 -7.33 -5.21 -0.35
N LEU A 39 -7.15 -4.65 -1.55
CA LEU A 39 -7.70 -5.21 -2.78
C LEU A 39 -6.89 -6.41 -3.27
N LEU A 40 -5.57 -6.39 -3.09
CA LEU A 40 -4.66 -7.41 -3.63
C LEU A 40 -4.41 -8.59 -2.68
N LEU A 41 -4.45 -8.38 -1.36
CA LEU A 41 -4.17 -9.42 -0.37
C LEU A 41 -5.46 -10.02 0.22
N PRO A 42 -5.52 -11.34 0.42
CA PRO A 42 -6.70 -11.97 1.00
C PRO A 42 -6.71 -11.90 2.53
N GLY A 43 -7.92 -11.74 3.11
CA GLY A 43 -8.22 -12.02 4.52
C GLY A 43 -7.23 -11.46 5.54
N GLU A 44 -6.64 -12.34 6.35
CA GLU A 44 -5.72 -11.98 7.43
C GLU A 44 -4.41 -11.35 6.92
N LEU A 45 -3.96 -11.66 5.70
CA LEU A 45 -2.75 -11.04 5.13
C LEU A 45 -2.95 -9.55 4.92
N ALA A 46 -4.12 -9.14 4.42
CA ALA A 46 -4.46 -7.73 4.26
C ALA A 46 -4.48 -7.00 5.62
N LYS A 47 -5.07 -7.62 6.66
CA LYS A 47 -5.13 -7.01 8.00
C LYS A 47 -3.74 -6.79 8.59
N HIS A 48 -2.89 -7.81 8.54
CA HIS A 48 -1.51 -7.71 9.05
C HIS A 48 -0.69 -6.69 8.25
N ALA A 49 -0.72 -6.76 6.92
CA ALA A 49 0.02 -5.84 6.06
C ALA A 49 -0.37 -4.37 6.30
N VAL A 50 -1.67 -4.10 6.46
CA VAL A 50 -2.18 -2.77 6.79
C VAL A 50 -1.73 -2.31 8.19
N SER A 51 -1.78 -3.20 9.18
CA SER A 51 -1.32 -2.90 10.54
C SER A 51 0.17 -2.56 10.55
N GLU A 52 1.02 -3.38 9.91
CA GLU A 52 2.45 -3.15 9.84
C GLU A 52 2.80 -1.87 9.06
N GLY A 53 2.12 -1.61 7.94
CA GLY A 53 2.29 -0.37 7.19
C GLY A 53 1.95 0.87 8.02
N THR A 54 0.85 0.83 8.79
CA THR A 54 0.44 1.94 9.67
C THR A 54 1.47 2.17 10.78
N LYS A 55 1.94 1.10 11.44
CA LYS A 55 2.98 1.18 12.47
C LYS A 55 4.27 1.81 11.92
N ALA A 56 4.69 1.40 10.73
CA ALA A 56 5.89 1.92 10.08
C ALA A 56 5.78 3.43 9.78
N VAL A 57 4.64 3.89 9.27
CA VAL A 57 4.39 5.31 9.01
C VAL A 57 4.39 6.13 10.31
N THR A 58 3.75 5.63 11.37
CA THR A 58 3.78 6.28 12.68
C THR A 58 5.21 6.39 13.21
N LYS A 59 5.97 5.29 13.19
CA LYS A 59 7.38 5.28 13.63
C LYS A 59 8.22 6.28 12.83
N TYR A 60 8.07 6.31 11.51
CA TYR A 60 8.80 7.24 10.65
C TYR A 60 8.47 8.70 10.99
N THR A 61 7.18 9.01 11.18
CA THR A 61 6.71 10.36 11.51
C THR A 61 7.19 10.82 12.88
N SER A 62 7.27 9.91 13.87
CA SER A 62 7.76 10.22 15.23
C SER A 62 9.28 10.27 15.36
N SER A 63 10.01 9.71 14.39
CA SER A 63 11.48 9.70 14.38
C SER A 63 12.06 10.90 13.61
N LYS A 64 11.19 11.76 13.09
CA LYS A 64 11.53 13.03 12.44
C LYS A 64 11.42 14.15 13.46
#